data_AF-A0A523KGF5-F1
#
_entry.id   AF-A0A523KGF5-F1
#
_cell.length_a   1.000
_cell.length_b   1.000
_cell.length_c   1.000
_cell.angle_alpha   90.00
_cell.angle_beta   90.00
_cell.angle_gamma   90.00
#
_symmetry.space_group_name_H-M   'P 1'
#
loop_
_entity.id
_entity.type
_entity.pdbx_description
1 polymer ?
#
loop_
_entity_poly.entity_id
_entity_poly.type
_entity_poly.pdbx_seq_one_letter_code
_entity_poly.pdbx_strand_id
1 'polypeptide(L)' 'MLDEDTQPKTLWSQTQFDMLYLALDRGKTDGIIKEIMVDLNKRGFPPEYVIPRVRKKLGMVASNRIKLILRVPRNKYRS' A
#
# COMPACT_ATOMS: atom_id res chain seq x y z
N MET A 1 5.63 32.78 -13.66
CA MET A 1 6.54 31.65 -13.44
C MET A 1 5.64 30.44 -13.26
N LEU A 2 5.59 29.59 -14.27
CA LEU A 2 4.82 28.34 -14.21
C LEU A 2 5.63 27.37 -13.35
N ASP A 3 5.03 26.87 -12.27
CA ASP A 3 5.63 25.95 -11.30
C ASP A 3 6.11 24.66 -11.96
N GLU A 4 7.37 24.67 -12.42
CA GLU A 4 8.03 23.63 -13.20
C GLU A 4 8.39 22.35 -12.41
N ASP A 5 7.90 22.16 -11.18
CA ASP A 5 8.25 20.98 -10.36
C ASP A 5 7.04 20.22 -9.80
N THR A 6 5.83 20.63 -10.19
CA THR A 6 4.61 19.99 -9.66
C THR A 6 4.23 18.79 -10.52
N GLN A 7 4.77 17.62 -10.13
CA GLN A 7 3.97 16.41 -9.87
C GLN A 7 3.87 15.22 -10.88
N PRO A 8 4.98 14.58 -11.28
CA PRO A 8 4.94 13.17 -11.70
C PRO A 8 4.82 12.21 -10.50
N LYS A 9 5.32 12.61 -9.31
CA LYS A 9 5.27 11.79 -8.09
C LYS A 9 3.86 11.58 -7.54
N THR A 10 2.93 12.52 -7.69
CA THR A 10 1.57 12.38 -7.14
C THR A 10 0.69 11.48 -7.98
N LEU A 11 0.67 11.64 -9.31
CA LEU A 11 -0.21 10.83 -10.17
C LEU A 11 0.09 9.34 -9.99
N TRP A 12 1.37 8.97 -10.00
CA TRP A 12 1.79 7.58 -9.89
C TRP A 12 1.57 6.99 -8.50
N SER A 13 1.82 7.79 -7.46
CA SER A 13 1.51 7.39 -6.08
C SER A 13 0.01 7.19 -5.90
N GLN A 14 -0.81 8.01 -6.53
CA GLN A 14 -2.27 7.90 -6.52
C GLN A 14 -2.71 6.58 -7.16
N THR A 15 -2.15 6.22 -8.32
CA THR A 15 -2.39 4.93 -8.98
C THR A 15 -2.02 3.73 -8.08
N GLN A 16 -0.90 3.78 -7.36
CA GLN A 16 -0.52 2.70 -6.42
C GLN A 16 -1.43 2.60 -5.21
N PHE A 17 -1.81 3.74 -4.64
CA PHE A 17 -2.79 3.76 -3.57
C PHE A 17 -4.15 3.21 -4.05
N ASP A 18 -4.60 3.57 -5.25
CA ASP A 18 -5.83 3.02 -5.83
C ASP A 18 -5.72 1.53 -6.13
N MET A 19 -4.57 1.04 -6.61
CA MET A 19 -4.32 -0.40 -6.73
C MET A 19 -4.38 -1.11 -5.38
N LEU A 20 -3.79 -0.52 -4.33
CA LEU A 20 -3.87 -1.06 -2.96
C LEU A 20 -5.33 -1.10 -2.48
N TYR A 21 -6.08 -0.02 -2.70
CA TYR A 21 -7.48 0.04 -2.28
C TYR A 21 -8.33 -0.99 -3.01
N LEU A 22 -8.20 -1.08 -4.33
CA LEU A 22 -8.90 -2.08 -5.14
C LEU A 22 -8.51 -3.51 -4.75
N ALA A 23 -7.24 -3.76 -4.44
CA ALA A 23 -6.79 -5.08 -4.00
C ALA A 23 -7.43 -5.47 -2.67
N LEU A 24 -7.52 -4.54 -1.72
CA LEU A 24 -8.15 -4.77 -0.42
C LEU A 24 -9.66 -4.91 -0.52
N ASP A 25 -10.31 -4.07 -1.31
CA ASP A 25 -11.75 -4.06 -1.55
C ASP A 25 -12.20 -5.34 -2.26
N ARG A 26 -11.47 -5.78 -3.29
CA ARG A 26 -11.75 -7.02 -4.02
C ARG A 26 -11.26 -8.29 -3.33
N GLY A 27 -10.77 -8.20 -2.11
CA GLY A 27 -10.34 -9.38 -1.36
C GLY A 27 -9.15 -10.11 -1.98
N LYS A 28 -8.28 -9.44 -2.75
CA LYS A 28 -7.10 -10.06 -3.40
C LYS A 28 -6.19 -10.73 -2.40
N THR A 29 -5.38 -11.69 -2.86
CA THR A 29 -4.50 -12.47 -1.99
C THR A 29 -3.46 -11.61 -1.28
N ASP A 30 -3.03 -12.09 -0.11
CA ASP A 30 -2.07 -11.38 0.74
C ASP A 30 -0.72 -11.15 0.05
N GLY A 31 -0.35 -12.01 -0.91
CA GLY A 31 0.84 -11.85 -1.75
C GLY A 31 0.80 -10.56 -2.58
N ILE A 32 -0.32 -10.31 -3.28
CA ILE A 32 -0.49 -9.11 -4.12
C ILE A 32 -0.47 -7.84 -3.26
N ILE A 33 -1.16 -7.87 -2.11
CA ILE A 33 -1.17 -6.74 -1.17
C ILE A 33 0.25 -6.47 -0.66
N LYS A 34 1.03 -7.51 -0.38
CA LYS A 34 2.42 -7.38 0.05
C LYS A 34 3.32 -6.78 -1.04
N GLU A 35 3.17 -7.20 -2.29
CA GLU A 35 3.94 -6.63 -3.41
C GLU A 35 3.67 -5.12 -3.56
N ILE A 36 2.39 -4.72 -3.53
CA ILE A 36 2.00 -3.31 -3.60
C ILE A 36 2.58 -2.52 -2.41
N MET A 37 2.52 -3.08 -1.19
CA MET A 37 3.10 -2.47 0.00
C MET A 37 4.62 -2.34 -0.08
N VAL A 38 5.32 -3.31 -0.66
CA VAL A 38 6.78 -3.25 -0.88
C VAL A 38 7.12 -2.17 -1.89
N ASP A 39 6.36 -2.03 -2.98
CA ASP A 39 6.59 -0.99 -3.99
C ASP A 39 6.33 0.41 -3.40
N LEU A 40 5.26 0.57 -2.62
CA LEU A 40 4.97 1.79 -1.86
C LEU A 40 6.11 2.14 -0.89
N ASN A 41 6.64 1.15 -0.15
CA ASN A 41 7.74 1.37 0.78
C ASN A 41 9.04 1.79 0.06
N LYS A 42 9.37 1.16 -1.08
CA LYS A 42 10.53 1.54 -1.92
C LYS A 42 10.45 2.99 -2.42
N ARG A 43 9.24 3.53 -2.53
CA ARG A 43 8.98 4.90 -3.00
C ARG A 43 8.91 5.92 -1.87
N GLY A 44 9.18 5.51 -0.63
CA GLY A 44 9.15 6.39 0.54
C GLY A 44 7.78 6.51 1.19
N PHE A 45 6.85 5.58 0.91
CA PHE A 45 5.58 5.48 1.62
C PHE A 45 5.60 4.29 2.59
N PRO A 46 6.13 4.48 3.81
CA PRO A 46 6.21 3.40 4.78
C PRO A 46 4.82 2.96 5.25
N PRO A 47 4.68 1.74 5.80
CA PRO A 47 3.39 1.22 6.28
C PRO A 47 2.67 2.13 7.27
N GLU A 48 3.42 2.81 8.13
CA GLU A 48 2.90 3.81 9.09
C GLU A 48 2.16 4.97 8.40
N TYR A 49 2.52 5.30 7.17
CA TYR A 49 1.86 6.31 6.35
C TYR A 49 0.66 5.75 5.58
N VAL A 50 0.77 4.50 5.11
CA VAL A 50 -0.24 3.86 4.26
C VAL A 50 -1.44 3.36 5.08
N ILE A 51 -1.21 2.73 6.22
CA ILE A 51 -2.24 2.15 7.10
C ILE A 51 -3.32 3.17 7.52
N PRO A 52 -3.01 4.38 8.03
CA PRO A 52 -4.02 5.35 8.41
C PRO A 52 -4.82 5.86 7.21
N ARG A 53 -4.21 5.95 6.02
CA ARG A 53 -4.91 6.32 4.77
C ARG A 53 -5.90 5.25 4.33
N VAL A 54 -5.47 3.99 4.35
CA VAL A 54 -6.34 2.83 4.08
C VAL A 54 -7.48 2.78 5.08
N ARG A 55 -7.21 3.00 6.37
CA ARG A 55 -8.26 3.04 7.40
C ARG A 55 -9.30 4.13 7.12
N LYS A 56 -8.88 5.32 6.68
CA LYS A 56 -9.81 6.41 6.35
C LYS A 56 -10.68 6.10 5.13
N LYS A 57 -10.14 5.41 4.11
CA LYS A 57 -10.85 5.15 2.85
C LYS A 57 -11.69 3.87 2.84
N LEU A 58 -11.17 2.77 3.41
CA LEU A 58 -11.80 1.44 3.39
C LEU A 58 -12.21 0.93 4.77
N GLY A 59 -11.91 1.68 5.83
CA GLY A 59 -12.28 1.32 7.19
C GLY A 59 -11.30 0.38 7.89
N MET A 60 -11.70 -0.03 9.09
CA MET A 60 -10.81 -0.70 10.04
C MET A 60 -10.41 -2.12 9.59
N VAL A 61 -11.32 -2.85 8.93
CA VAL A 61 -11.10 -4.21 8.44
C VAL A 61 -9.94 -4.28 7.45
N ALA A 62 -9.97 -3.41 6.42
CA ALA A 62 -8.90 -3.34 5.42
C ALA A 62 -7.54 -2.95 6.03
N SER A 63 -7.54 -1.98 6.96
CA SER A 63 -6.31 -1.56 7.63
C SER A 63 -5.72 -2.65 8.53
N ASN A 64 -6.57 -3.42 9.21
CA ASN A 64 -6.15 -4.54 10.04
C ASN A 64 -5.61 -5.69 9.19
N ARG A 65 -6.16 -5.90 7.99
CA ARG A 65 -5.65 -6.88 7.04
C ARG A 65 -4.22 -6.57 6.62
N ILE A 66 -3.90 -5.32 6.27
CA ILE A 66 -2.51 -4.90 5.99
C ILE A 66 -1.60 -5.18 7.20
N LYS A 67 -2.04 -4.81 8.40
CA LYS A 67 -1.26 -5.05 9.63
C LYS A 67 -0.98 -6.53 9.85
N LEU A 68 -1.96 -7.40 9.59
CA LEU A 68 -1.78 -8.86 9.69
C LEU A 68 -0.78 -9.36 8.67
N ILE A 69 -0.87 -8.93 7.42
CA ILE A 69 0.05 -9.31 6.33
C ILE A 69 1.49 -8.89 6.63
N LEU A 70 1.68 -7.68 7.19
CA LEU A 70 2.99 -7.17 7.57
C LEU A 70 3.54 -7.81 8.86
N ARG A 71 2.66 -8.29 9.75
CA ARG A 71 3.02 -9.04 10.96
C ARG A 71 3.39 -10.49 10.70
N VAL A 72 3.17 -11.02 9.50
CA VAL A 72 3.57 -12.39 9.19
C VAL A 72 5.11 -12.47 9.30
N PRO A 73 5.65 -13.33 10.19
CA PRO A 73 7.08 -13.55 10.29
C PRO A 73 7.63 -13.98 8.92
N ARG A 74 8.83 -13.52 8.57
CA ARG A 74 9.62 -14.04 7.43
C ARG A 74 9.75 -15.56 7.57
N ASN A 75 8.80 -16.33 7.06
CA ASN A 75 8.94 -17.78 6.97
C ASN A 75 8.17 -18.35 5.79
N LYS A 76 8.74 -18.16 4.60
CA LYS A 76 8.58 -19.06 3.45
C LYS A 76 9.47 -18.49 2.36
N TYR A 77 10.68 -19.01 2.25
CA TYR A 77 11.57 -19.12 1.08
C TYR A 77 12.97 -19.42 1.62
N ARG A 78 13.08 -20.57 2.30
CA ARG A 78 14.35 -21.28 2.49
C ARG A 78 14.03 -22.73 2.12
N SER A 79 13.98 -22.97 0.81
CA SER A 79 14.24 -24.29 0.23
C SER A 79 15.75 -24.43 0.07
#